data_AF-A0A0D0C8A7-F1
#
_entry.id   AF-A0A0D0C8A7-F1
#
_cell.length_a   1.000
_cell.length_b   1.000
_cell.length_c   1.000
_cell.angle_alpha   90.00
_cell.angle_beta   90.00
_cell.angle_gamma   90.00
#
_symmetry.space_group_name_H-M   'P 1'
#
loop_
_entity.id
_entity.type
_entity.pdbx_description
1 polymer ?
#
loop_
_entity_poly.entity_id
_entity_poly.type
_entity_poly.pdbx_seq_one_letter_code
_entity_poly.pdbx_strand_id
1 'polypeptide(L)'
;KPNITNSLSDRVQIAAAAIGKAMSMFNTSAGLFSDPTISFGTSGDFYSQLAEFDLATNDTTYQNIVQSYFPLAEAARPGLSDEFSNGYAAIRAYKIYNNSIYLAYAEECWNSNEAYALSDSDVSGGTISTKIFPYSHLVKAVR
;
A
#
# COMPACT_ATOMS: atom_id res chain seq x y z
N LYS A 1 11.82 27.21 -2.26
CA LYS A 1 12.70 26.02 -2.21
C LYS A 1 12.96 25.71 -0.75
N PRO A 2 12.81 24.47 -0.26
CA PRO A 2 13.06 24.15 1.13
C PRO A 2 14.52 24.45 1.48
N ASN A 3 14.77 25.08 2.63
CA ASN A 3 16.12 25.31 3.14
C ASN A 3 16.55 24.09 3.96
N ILE A 4 17.13 23.09 3.30
CA ILE A 4 17.63 21.89 3.98
C ILE A 4 19.04 22.17 4.46
N THR A 5 19.20 22.30 5.78
CA THR A 5 20.46 22.67 6.43
C THR A 5 21.31 21.46 6.82
N ASN A 6 20.72 20.28 6.98
CA ASN A 6 21.45 19.04 7.27
C ASN A 6 22.13 18.46 6.02
N SER A 7 23.28 17.81 6.23
CA SER A 7 23.97 17.10 5.15
C SER A 7 23.16 15.90 4.65
N LEU A 8 23.49 15.37 3.47
CA LEU A 8 22.88 14.12 2.99
C LEU A 8 23.15 12.95 3.95
N SER A 9 24.38 12.84 4.45
CA SER A 9 24.77 11.80 5.41
C SER A 9 23.93 11.85 6.68
N ASP A 10 23.73 13.04 7.25
CA ASP A 10 22.93 13.20 8.48
C ASP A 10 21.49 12.77 8.24
N ARG A 11 20.91 13.14 7.09
CA ARG A 11 19.53 12.77 6.74
C ARG A 11 19.38 11.26 6.56
N VAL A 12 20.34 10.59 5.93
CA VAL A 12 20.36 9.13 5.79
C VAL A 12 20.46 8.46 7.16
N GLN A 13 21.33 8.94 8.05
CA GLN A 13 21.46 8.40 9.41
C GLN A 13 20.17 8.56 10.23
N ILE A 14 19.53 9.73 10.16
CA ILE A 14 18.24 9.99 10.84
C ILE A 14 17.16 9.02 10.31
N ALA A 15 17.05 8.87 8.98
CA ALA A 15 16.08 7.97 8.37
C ALA A 15 16.36 6.50 8.72
N ALA A 16 17.62 6.05 8.68
CA ALA A 16 18.02 4.71 9.09
C ALA A 16 17.67 4.43 10.56
N ALA A 17 17.90 5.39 11.46
CA ALA A 17 17.54 5.27 12.86
C ALA A 17 16.02 5.17 13.07
N ALA A 18 15.24 5.97 12.32
CA ALA A 18 13.78 5.91 12.35
C ALA A 18 13.24 4.55 11.83
N ILE A 19 13.79 4.05 10.72
CA ILE A 19 13.48 2.71 10.20
C ILE A 19 13.83 1.64 11.23
N GLY A 20 15.00 1.71 11.84
CA GLY A 20 15.40 0.77 12.90
C GLY A 20 14.41 0.77 14.08
N LYS A 21 13.91 1.95 14.46
CA LYS A 21 12.87 2.07 15.49
C LYS A 21 11.54 1.46 15.04
N ALA A 22 11.10 1.73 13.81
CA ALA A 22 9.89 1.13 13.25
C ALA A 22 9.98 -0.40 13.18
N MET A 23 11.10 -0.94 12.70
CA MET A 23 11.38 -2.38 12.67
C MET A 23 11.29 -3.01 14.06
N SER A 24 11.70 -2.32 15.12
CA SER A 24 11.59 -2.84 16.50
C SER A 24 10.15 -3.03 16.99
N MET A 25 9.19 -2.36 16.35
CA MET A 25 7.76 -2.45 16.64
C MET A 25 7.02 -3.33 15.61
N PHE A 26 7.70 -3.72 14.55
CA PHE A 26 7.14 -4.44 13.42
C PHE A 26 7.28 -5.95 13.65
N ASN A 27 6.18 -6.69 13.52
CA ASN A 27 6.21 -8.14 13.57
C ASN A 27 6.66 -8.68 12.22
N THR A 28 7.96 -8.91 12.09
CA THR A 28 8.58 -9.41 10.86
C THR A 28 8.09 -10.80 10.43
N SER A 29 7.55 -11.60 11.36
CA SER A 29 6.99 -12.93 11.05
C SER A 29 5.55 -12.86 10.53
N ALA A 30 4.84 -11.77 10.82
CA ALA A 30 3.48 -11.53 10.31
C ALA A 30 3.46 -10.49 9.17
N GLY A 31 4.56 -9.77 8.94
CA GLY A 31 4.56 -8.64 8.01
C GLY A 31 3.65 -7.50 8.46
N LEU A 32 3.38 -7.32 9.76
CA LEU A 32 2.44 -6.30 10.25
C LEU A 32 2.95 -5.62 11.52
N PHE A 33 2.49 -4.41 11.80
CA PHE A 33 2.59 -3.86 13.15
C PHE A 33 1.66 -4.62 14.10
N SER A 34 2.16 -5.00 15.28
CA SER A 34 1.38 -5.75 16.28
C SER A 34 0.42 -4.90 17.09
N ASP A 35 0.53 -3.57 17.01
CA ASP A 35 -0.29 -2.65 17.77
C ASP A 35 -1.70 -2.59 17.16
N PRO A 36 -2.76 -3.01 17.90
CA PRO A 36 -4.12 -3.02 17.37
C PRO A 36 -4.71 -1.62 17.12
N THR A 37 -4.04 -0.56 17.60
CA THR A 37 -4.44 0.83 17.33
C THR A 37 -3.91 1.36 15.99
N ILE A 38 -2.96 0.64 15.37
CA ILE A 38 -2.36 1.02 14.09
C ILE A 38 -3.25 0.50 12.95
N SER A 39 -3.53 1.37 11.98
CA SER A 39 -4.25 0.98 10.77
C SER A 39 -3.43 -0.06 9.99
N PHE A 40 -4.10 -1.06 9.44
CA PHE A 40 -3.43 -2.10 8.67
C PHE A 40 -2.68 -1.54 7.44
N GLY A 41 -3.22 -0.48 6.83
CA GLY A 41 -2.54 0.26 5.77
C GLY A 41 -1.18 0.86 6.16
N THR A 42 -0.96 1.14 7.45
CA THR A 42 0.34 1.65 7.96
C THR A 42 1.47 0.65 7.74
N SER A 43 1.18 -0.65 7.72
CA SER A 43 2.20 -1.66 7.37
C SER A 43 2.59 -1.54 5.89
N GLY A 44 1.61 -1.41 4.99
CA GLY A 44 1.88 -1.14 3.57
C GLY A 44 2.70 0.14 3.35
N ASP A 45 2.35 1.23 4.02
CA ASP A 45 3.12 2.48 3.98
C ASP A 45 4.56 2.30 4.48
N PHE A 46 4.79 1.39 5.42
CA PHE A 46 6.12 1.06 5.89
C PHE A 46 6.93 0.27 4.85
N TYR A 47 6.30 -0.63 4.10
CA TYR A 47 6.98 -1.36 3.02
C TYR A 47 7.49 -0.38 1.94
N SER A 48 6.67 0.62 1.59
CA SER A 48 7.08 1.63 0.61
C SER A 48 8.23 2.48 1.13
N GLN A 49 8.23 2.84 2.43
CA GLN A 49 9.33 3.59 3.04
C GLN A 49 10.65 2.81 3.02
N LEU A 50 10.62 1.49 3.26
CA LEU A 50 11.80 0.64 3.14
C LEU A 50 12.36 0.64 1.71
N ALA A 51 11.50 0.48 0.71
CA ALA A 51 11.91 0.53 -0.69
C ALA A 51 12.43 1.91 -1.11
N GLU A 52 11.78 2.98 -0.65
CA GLU A 52 12.22 4.35 -0.93
C GLU A 52 13.54 4.70 -0.26
N PHE A 53 13.81 4.14 0.92
CA PHE A 53 15.10 4.28 1.57
C PHE A 53 16.21 3.62 0.74
N ASP A 54 15.99 2.38 0.30
CA ASP A 54 16.89 1.67 -0.62
C ASP A 54 17.15 2.48 -1.90
N LEU A 55 16.11 3.08 -2.50
CA LEU A 55 16.28 4.00 -3.62
C LEU A 55 17.14 5.22 -3.27
N ALA A 56 16.90 5.84 -2.11
CA ALA A 56 17.59 7.05 -1.68
C ALA A 56 19.06 6.82 -1.32
N THR A 57 19.41 5.59 -0.90
CA THR A 57 20.78 5.18 -0.56
C THR A 57 21.47 4.42 -1.69
N ASN A 58 20.77 4.13 -2.79
CA ASN A 58 21.24 3.30 -3.89
C ASN A 58 21.71 1.91 -3.40
N ASP A 59 20.84 1.28 -2.62
CA ASP A 59 21.02 -0.04 -2.00
C ASP A 59 19.78 -0.92 -2.27
N THR A 60 19.84 -2.19 -1.89
CA THR A 60 18.76 -3.17 -1.98
C THR A 60 18.60 -3.97 -0.68
N THR A 61 19.01 -3.38 0.44
CA THR A 61 19.03 -4.01 1.76
C THR A 61 17.65 -4.55 2.15
N TYR A 62 16.58 -3.84 1.78
CA TYR A 62 15.22 -4.17 2.19
C TYR A 62 14.40 -4.91 1.13
N GLN A 63 14.90 -5.08 -0.09
CA GLN A 63 14.17 -5.73 -1.19
C GLN A 63 13.57 -7.07 -0.77
N ASN A 64 14.41 -8.01 -0.30
CA ASN A 64 13.96 -9.36 0.05
C ASN A 64 12.94 -9.37 1.19
N ILE A 65 13.12 -8.51 2.21
CA ILE A 65 12.17 -8.47 3.33
C ILE A 65 10.83 -7.87 2.92
N VAL A 66 10.85 -6.80 2.09
CA VAL A 66 9.63 -6.18 1.56
C VAL A 66 8.88 -7.18 0.70
N GLN A 67 9.58 -7.95 -0.14
CA GLN A 67 8.95 -9.03 -0.91
C GLN A 67 8.27 -10.06 -0.02
N SER A 68 8.88 -10.42 1.11
CA SER A 68 8.31 -11.40 2.03
C SER A 68 7.10 -10.89 2.82
N TYR A 69 6.95 -9.58 3.02
CA TYR A 69 5.88 -9.02 3.83
C TYR A 69 4.51 -9.10 3.18
N PHE A 70 4.39 -8.98 1.86
CA PHE A 70 3.10 -9.12 1.17
C PHE A 70 2.39 -10.46 1.49
N PRO A 71 2.99 -11.63 1.25
CA PRO A 71 2.33 -12.90 1.55
C PRO A 71 2.21 -13.19 3.06
N LEU A 72 3.14 -12.71 3.89
CA LEU A 72 3.06 -12.86 5.35
C LEU A 72 1.88 -12.07 5.93
N ALA A 73 1.71 -10.83 5.47
CA ALA A 73 0.63 -9.96 5.92
C ALA A 73 -0.73 -10.54 5.51
N GLU A 74 -0.87 -10.97 4.26
CA GLU A 74 -2.10 -11.60 3.76
C GLU A 74 -2.45 -12.88 4.54
N ALA A 75 -1.45 -13.71 4.88
CA ALA A 75 -1.66 -14.90 5.70
C ALA A 75 -2.05 -14.56 7.15
N ALA A 76 -1.46 -13.52 7.72
CA ALA A 76 -1.78 -13.06 9.08
C ALA A 76 -3.16 -12.40 9.15
N ARG A 77 -3.57 -11.73 8.07
CA ARG A 77 -4.87 -11.07 7.94
C ARG A 77 -5.33 -11.11 6.48
N PRO A 78 -6.27 -12.01 6.15
CA PRO A 78 -6.83 -12.08 4.80
C PRO A 78 -7.55 -10.78 4.40
N GLY A 79 -7.46 -10.42 3.12
CA GLY A 79 -8.07 -9.23 2.53
C GLY A 79 -7.20 -7.98 2.62
N LEU A 80 -5.90 -8.10 2.86
CA LEU A 80 -5.01 -6.94 2.84
C LEU A 80 -4.69 -6.46 1.42
N SER A 81 -4.92 -7.28 0.41
CA SER A 81 -4.94 -6.84 -0.99
C SER A 81 -5.99 -5.76 -1.27
N ASP A 82 -7.09 -5.70 -0.51
CA ASP A 82 -8.09 -4.63 -0.61
C ASP A 82 -7.60 -3.28 -0.05
N GLU A 83 -6.55 -3.30 0.76
CA GLU A 83 -5.99 -2.07 1.34
C GLU A 83 -5.15 -1.33 0.31
N PHE A 84 -5.57 -0.10 -0.03
CA PHE A 84 -4.89 0.78 -0.99
C PHE A 84 -3.38 0.90 -0.73
N SER A 85 -2.96 0.99 0.54
CA SER A 85 -1.54 1.11 0.91
C SER A 85 -0.69 -0.09 0.47
N ASN A 86 -1.24 -1.30 0.42
CA ASN A 86 -0.51 -2.48 -0.05
C ASN A 86 -0.29 -2.42 -1.57
N GLY A 87 -1.33 -2.09 -2.34
CA GLY A 87 -1.21 -1.88 -3.78
C GLY A 87 -0.23 -0.75 -4.12
N TYR A 88 -0.33 0.37 -3.41
CA TYR A 88 0.62 1.49 -3.55
C TYR A 88 2.06 1.04 -3.26
N ALA A 89 2.29 0.32 -2.16
CA ALA A 89 3.61 -0.17 -1.79
C ALA A 89 4.18 -1.13 -2.84
N ALA A 90 3.36 -2.04 -3.38
CA ALA A 90 3.75 -2.96 -4.44
C ALA A 90 4.18 -2.21 -5.71
N ILE A 91 3.43 -1.19 -6.14
CA ILE A 91 3.80 -0.35 -7.30
C ILE A 91 5.13 0.38 -7.06
N ARG A 92 5.32 0.93 -5.85
CA ARG A 92 6.58 1.62 -5.48
C ARG A 92 7.75 0.64 -5.52
N ALA A 93 7.61 -0.53 -4.91
CA ALA A 93 8.62 -1.57 -4.90
C ALA A 93 8.93 -2.07 -6.33
N TYR A 94 7.93 -2.25 -7.19
CA TYR A 94 8.14 -2.60 -8.59
C TYR A 94 8.97 -1.54 -9.32
N LYS A 95 8.63 -0.25 -9.15
CA LYS A 95 9.37 0.84 -9.79
C LYS A 95 10.83 0.91 -9.34
N ILE A 96 11.11 0.58 -8.08
CA ILE A 96 12.43 0.72 -7.47
C ILE A 96 13.30 -0.50 -7.79
N TYR A 97 12.76 -1.70 -7.58
CA TYR A 97 13.51 -2.95 -7.69
C TYR A 97 13.37 -3.64 -9.06
N ASN A 98 12.41 -3.21 -9.89
CA ASN A 98 12.11 -3.78 -11.20
C ASN A 98 11.93 -5.31 -11.19
N ASN A 99 11.29 -5.83 -10.13
CA ASN A 99 10.99 -7.25 -9.97
C ASN A 99 9.49 -7.50 -10.18
N SER A 100 9.16 -8.38 -11.12
CA SER A 100 7.79 -8.67 -11.54
C SER A 100 6.90 -9.24 -10.44
N ILE A 101 7.47 -9.76 -9.34
CA ILE A 101 6.66 -10.21 -8.20
C ILE A 101 5.88 -9.05 -7.56
N TYR A 102 6.47 -7.86 -7.50
CA TYR A 102 5.79 -6.69 -6.97
C TYR A 102 4.71 -6.18 -7.94
N LEU A 103 4.93 -6.34 -9.24
CA LEU A 103 3.90 -6.04 -10.23
C LEU A 103 2.69 -6.96 -10.06
N ALA A 104 2.92 -8.26 -9.83
CA ALA A 104 1.84 -9.21 -9.58
C ALA A 104 1.03 -8.83 -8.33
N TYR A 105 1.69 -8.46 -7.22
CA TYR A 105 0.98 -7.96 -6.03
C TYR A 105 0.20 -6.67 -6.28
N ALA A 106 0.76 -5.76 -7.07
CA ALA A 106 0.07 -4.52 -7.43
C ALA A 106 -1.19 -4.79 -8.26
N GLU A 107 -1.11 -5.71 -9.23
CA GLU A 107 -2.25 -6.13 -10.05
C GLU A 107 -3.31 -6.83 -9.20
N GLU A 108 -2.92 -7.68 -8.25
CA GLU A 108 -3.84 -8.32 -7.32
C GLU A 108 -4.63 -7.29 -6.50
N CYS A 109 -3.94 -6.31 -5.89
CA CYS A 109 -4.60 -5.25 -5.12
C CYS A 109 -5.48 -4.34 -6.00
N TRP A 110 -5.07 -4.10 -7.24
CA TRP A 110 -5.87 -3.31 -8.19
C TRP A 110 -7.15 -4.05 -8.59
N ASN A 111 -7.03 -5.34 -8.90
CA ASN A 111 -8.14 -6.17 -9.34
C ASN A 111 -9.13 -6.45 -8.21
N SER A 112 -8.67 -6.52 -6.95
CA SER A 112 -9.59 -6.66 -5.81
C SER A 112 -10.52 -5.44 -5.67
N ASN A 113 -10.02 -4.26 -6.08
CA ASN A 113 -10.81 -3.04 -6.13
C ASN A 113 -11.74 -2.93 -7.36
N GLU A 114 -11.59 -3.76 -8.39
CA GLU A 114 -12.53 -3.77 -9.54
C GLU A 114 -13.96 -4.08 -9.11
N ALA A 115 -14.15 -4.85 -8.04
CA ALA A 115 -15.47 -5.11 -7.47
C ALA A 115 -16.21 -3.81 -7.07
N TYR A 116 -15.48 -2.71 -6.85
CA TYR A 116 -16.03 -1.39 -6.52
C TYR A 116 -16.04 -0.41 -7.70
N ALA A 117 -15.49 -0.79 -8.86
CA ALA A 117 -15.57 0.01 -10.08
C ALA A 117 -16.95 -0.13 -10.72
N LEU A 118 -17.49 0.98 -11.24
CA LEU A 118 -18.77 0.98 -11.95
C LEU A 118 -18.59 0.43 -13.36
N SER A 119 -19.29 -0.65 -13.70
CA SER A 119 -19.48 -1.06 -15.10
C SER A 119 -20.58 -0.24 -15.78
N ASP A 120 -20.62 -0.24 -17.12
CA ASP A 120 -21.72 0.39 -17.86
C ASP A 120 -23.09 -0.23 -17.50
N SER A 121 -23.11 -1.52 -17.18
CA SER A 121 -24.30 -2.21 -16.67
C SER A 121 -24.71 -1.72 -15.29
N ASP A 122 -23.75 -1.45 -14.40
CA ASP A 122 -24.01 -0.91 -13.06
C ASP A 122 -24.64 0.49 -13.15
N VAL A 123 -24.09 1.33 -14.01
CA VAL A 123 -24.62 2.68 -14.28
C VAL A 123 -26.04 2.61 -14.86
N SER A 124 -26.25 1.72 -15.83
CA SER A 124 -27.55 1.56 -16.50
C SER A 124 -28.63 0.97 -15.56
N GLY A 125 -28.23 0.10 -14.65
CA GLY A 125 -29.11 -0.57 -13.70
C GLY A 125 -29.31 0.16 -12.38
N GLY A 126 -28.53 1.20 -12.09
CA GLY A 126 -28.59 1.90 -10.79
C GLY A 126 -28.17 1.00 -9.63
N THR A 127 -27.28 0.05 -9.91
CA THR A 127 -26.81 -0.95 -8.95
C THR A 127 -25.30 -1.03 -9.03
N ILE A 128 -24.65 -1.39 -7.94
CA ILE A 128 -23.28 -1.90 -7.92
C ILE A 128 -23.29 -3.25 -7.22
N SER A 129 -22.26 -4.06 -7.46
CA SER A 129 -22.05 -5.36 -6.81
C SER A 129 -22.29 -5.33 -5.29
N THR A 130 -21.98 -4.20 -4.64
CA THR A 130 -22.06 -4.00 -3.18
C THR A 130 -23.30 -3.22 -2.71
N LYS A 131 -24.11 -2.63 -3.60
CA LYS A 131 -25.23 -1.75 -3.21
C LYS A 131 -26.24 -1.51 -4.33
N ILE A 132 -27.53 -1.58 -4.00
CA ILE A 132 -28.63 -1.16 -4.89
C ILE A 132 -29.00 0.29 -4.56
N PHE A 133 -29.07 1.16 -5.58
CA PHE A 133 -29.54 2.54 -5.40
C PHE A 133 -30.99 2.63 -5.89
N PRO A 134 -31.99 2.63 -4.99
CA PRO A 134 -33.38 2.71 -5.41
C PRO A 134 -33.65 4.05 -6.12
N TYR A 135 -34.16 3.96 -7.35
CA TYR A 135 -34.50 5.09 -8.22
C TYR A 135 -35.55 6.06 -7.63
N SER A 136 -36.15 5.76 -6.48
CA SER A 136 -37.22 6.56 -5.85
C SER A 136 -36.77 7.95 -5.37
N HIS A 137 -35.48 8.29 -5.41
CA HIS A 137 -34.94 9.58 -4.97
C HIS A 137 -34.29 10.43 -6.07
N LEU A 138 -34.26 10.00 -7.33
CA LEU A 138 -33.60 10.73 -8.44
C LEU A 138 -34.52 11.67 -9.24
N VAL A 139 -35.69 12.01 -8.71
CA VAL A 139 -36.56 13.02 -9.35
C VAL A 139 -36.14 14.42 -8.92
N LYS A 140 -35.17 15.00 -9.64
CA LYS A 140 -35.18 16.36 -10.21
C LYS A 140 -33.76 16.83 -10.55
N ALA A 141 -33.29 16.48 -11.74
CA ALA A 141 -32.36 17.32 -12.49
C ALA A 141 -32.45 16.97 -13.99
N VAL A 142 -33.58 17.31 -14.62
CA VAL A 142 -33.64 17.39 -16.09
C VAL A 142 -34.30 18.72 -16.46
N ARG A 143 -33.43 19.60 -16.97
CA ARG A 143 -33.61 20.82 -17.78
C ARG A 143 -34.35 22.00 -17.16
#